data_AF-A0A252C2F4-F1
#
_entry.id   AF-A0A252C2F4-F1
#
_cell.length_a   1.000
_cell.length_b   1.000
_cell.length_c   1.000
_cell.angle_alpha   90.00
_cell.angle_beta   90.00
_cell.angle_gamma   90.00
#
_symmetry.space_group_name_H-M   'P 1'
#
loop_
_entity.id
_entity.type
_entity.pdbx_description
1 polymer ?
#
loop_
_entity_poly.entity_id
_entity_poly.type
_entity_poly.pdbx_seq_one_letter_code
_entity_poly.pdbx_strand_id
1 'polypeptide(L)'
;MKQVDLSKLAAIPYLDLSNHQGRTLSSLCFYDGDWKMWISAGDQLIQTRAWPAESFYFARVPERPSDISLQILNFIAQRASFPELMKAFVGFQEDIFNVSASLAKMGFLHAHRDTIKHGIGRMATTEVEYILSVCRSMFDLLQEMVGHIWKSIQLFDASIKKKPLKESFSDMILLSGKPASAIQISERFGLPAALADVYVGHSQFFLNLRRIRDNIVHRGSQVQTIFTGEGGFLVSGNLRPFPDWDIWHDDEREPNGLVPILPALGLVVHHTLKACEEFFHTLEQVVAFPTSLVPGMTFFMRGYFNDDFVSILRDAAQRETASRNAQTG
;
A
#
# COMPACT_ATOMS: atom_id res chain seq x y z
N MET A 1 -19.69 -7.45 -5.96
CA MET A 1 -20.26 -6.85 -7.18
C MET A 1 -20.90 -7.98 -7.98
N LYS A 2 -22.18 -7.89 -8.42
CA LYS A 2 -22.74 -8.91 -9.32
C LYS A 2 -21.93 -8.88 -10.62
N GLN A 3 -21.56 -10.05 -11.14
CA GLN A 3 -20.83 -10.17 -12.39
C GLN A 3 -21.69 -9.56 -13.50
N VAL A 4 -21.26 -8.41 -14.02
CA VAL A 4 -21.91 -7.78 -15.17
C VAL A 4 -21.59 -8.66 -16.37
N ASP A 5 -22.61 -9.02 -17.15
CA ASP A 5 -22.42 -9.77 -18.38
C ASP A 5 -21.44 -9.03 -19.30
N LEU A 6 -20.44 -9.77 -19.81
CA LEU A 6 -19.40 -9.30 -20.72
C LEU A 6 -19.97 -8.49 -21.89
N SER A 7 -21.11 -8.94 -22.44
CA SER A 7 -21.78 -8.27 -23.56
C SER A 7 -22.15 -6.82 -23.23
N LYS A 8 -22.45 -6.53 -21.96
CA LYS A 8 -22.88 -5.21 -21.48
C LYS A 8 -21.70 -4.25 -21.32
N LEU A 9 -20.49 -4.77 -21.10
CA LEU A 9 -19.27 -3.96 -20.98
C LEU A 9 -18.90 -3.26 -22.30
N ALA A 10 -19.46 -3.70 -23.44
CA ALA A 10 -19.27 -3.04 -24.75
C ALA A 10 -19.77 -1.59 -24.77
N ALA A 11 -20.61 -1.20 -23.81
CA ALA A 11 -21.04 0.18 -23.62
C ALA A 11 -19.92 1.11 -23.11
N ILE A 12 -18.78 0.58 -22.65
CA ILE A 12 -17.65 1.34 -22.13
C ILE A 12 -16.57 1.44 -23.23
N PRO A 13 -16.38 2.61 -23.86
CA PRO A 13 -15.56 2.74 -25.07
C PRO A 13 -14.05 2.59 -24.83
N TYR A 14 -13.63 2.58 -23.56
CA TYR A 14 -12.22 2.51 -23.18
C TYR A 14 -11.70 1.07 -22.99
N LEU A 15 -12.60 0.08 -22.97
CA LEU A 15 -12.25 -1.30 -22.67
C LEU A 15 -11.80 -2.05 -23.92
N ASP A 16 -10.69 -2.78 -23.80
CA ASP A 16 -10.32 -3.82 -24.76
C ASP A 16 -10.98 -5.15 -24.37
N LEU A 17 -12.20 -5.35 -24.83
CA LEU A 17 -12.95 -6.58 -24.56
C LEU A 17 -12.37 -7.81 -25.24
N SER A 18 -11.64 -7.65 -26.35
CA SER A 18 -11.00 -8.76 -27.04
C SER A 18 -9.94 -9.44 -26.16
N ASN A 19 -9.36 -8.67 -25.24
CA ASN A 19 -8.35 -9.09 -24.31
C ASN A 19 -8.90 -9.34 -22.89
N HIS A 20 -10.21 -9.34 -22.66
CA HIS A 20 -10.76 -9.41 -21.29
C HIS A 20 -10.28 -10.64 -20.49
N GLN A 21 -10.19 -11.80 -21.12
CA GLN A 21 -9.57 -13.03 -20.56
C GLN A 21 -10.02 -13.38 -19.13
N GLY A 22 -11.33 -13.26 -18.85
CA GLY A 22 -11.91 -13.57 -17.53
C GLY A 22 -11.54 -12.62 -16.39
N ARG A 23 -10.86 -11.49 -16.68
CA ARG A 23 -10.57 -10.45 -15.70
C ARG A 23 -11.84 -9.72 -15.25
N THR A 24 -11.73 -8.80 -14.33
CA THR A 24 -12.84 -7.98 -13.85
C THR A 24 -12.46 -6.51 -14.01
N LEU A 25 -13.46 -5.66 -14.15
CA LEU A 25 -13.21 -4.23 -14.21
C LEU A 25 -13.12 -3.67 -12.79
N SER A 26 -11.96 -3.09 -12.47
CA SER A 26 -11.69 -2.55 -11.13
C SER A 26 -12.38 -1.22 -10.82
N SER A 27 -12.84 -0.48 -11.84
CA SER A 27 -13.64 0.72 -11.67
C SER A 27 -14.52 0.98 -12.88
N LEU A 28 -15.74 1.43 -12.61
CA LEU A 28 -16.67 1.92 -13.64
C LEU A 28 -16.60 3.45 -13.80
N CYS A 29 -15.62 4.09 -13.18
CA CYS A 29 -15.41 5.53 -13.20
C CYS A 29 -14.21 5.88 -14.09
N PHE A 30 -14.43 6.82 -15.00
CA PHE A 30 -13.44 7.26 -16.00
C PHE A 30 -13.41 8.78 -16.06
N TYR A 31 -12.24 9.32 -16.38
CA TYR A 31 -12.02 10.74 -16.63
C TYR A 31 -11.20 10.95 -17.90
N ASP A 32 -11.75 11.69 -18.85
CA ASP A 32 -11.09 12.05 -20.12
C ASP A 32 -11.30 13.52 -20.50
N GLY A 33 -11.33 14.39 -19.50
CA GLY A 33 -11.73 15.80 -19.60
C GLY A 33 -13.11 16.06 -19.02
N ASP A 34 -13.97 15.03 -18.97
CA ASP A 34 -15.23 15.00 -18.25
C ASP A 34 -15.36 13.69 -17.47
N TRP A 35 -16.10 13.73 -16.35
CA TRP A 35 -16.39 12.53 -15.56
C TRP A 35 -17.48 11.68 -16.19
N LYS A 36 -17.19 10.38 -16.32
CA LYS A 36 -18.11 9.37 -16.86
C LYS A 36 -18.12 8.16 -15.94
N MET A 37 -19.31 7.77 -15.50
CA MET A 37 -19.50 6.58 -14.68
C MET A 37 -20.55 5.68 -15.31
N TRP A 38 -20.32 4.37 -15.33
CA TRP A 38 -21.31 3.40 -15.75
C TRP A 38 -21.94 2.76 -14.52
N ILE A 39 -23.27 2.79 -14.45
CA ILE A 39 -24.03 2.16 -13.36
C ILE A 39 -24.91 1.05 -13.92
N SER A 40 -25.07 -0.02 -13.15
CA SER A 40 -26.00 -1.11 -13.50
C SER A 40 -27.44 -0.65 -13.29
N ALA A 41 -28.24 -0.69 -14.35
CA ALA A 41 -29.66 -0.41 -14.33
C ALA A 41 -30.42 -1.62 -14.90
N GLY A 42 -30.79 -2.53 -14.01
CA GLY A 42 -31.35 -3.83 -14.39
C GLY A 42 -30.37 -4.61 -15.26
N ASP A 43 -30.76 -4.85 -16.52
CA ASP A 43 -29.94 -5.58 -17.48
C ASP A 43 -29.02 -4.72 -18.35
N GLN A 44 -28.90 -3.43 -18.08
CA GLN A 44 -28.08 -2.51 -18.88
C GLN A 44 -27.03 -1.80 -18.03
N LEU A 45 -25.98 -1.31 -18.69
CA LEU A 45 -25.09 -0.29 -18.14
C LEU A 45 -25.50 1.05 -18.73
N ILE A 46 -25.79 2.01 -17.85
CA ILE A 46 -26.14 3.38 -18.23
C ILE A 46 -24.96 4.28 -17.87
N GLN A 47 -24.49 5.06 -18.83
CA GLN A 47 -23.53 6.11 -18.58
C GLN A 47 -24.22 7.28 -17.87
N THR A 48 -23.64 7.73 -16.76
CA THR A 48 -24.05 8.91 -16.02
C THR A 48 -22.86 9.85 -15.84
N ARG A 49 -23.17 11.11 -15.53
CA ARG A 49 -22.18 12.08 -15.03
C ARG A 49 -22.14 11.97 -13.51
N ALA A 50 -21.01 11.53 -12.97
CA ALA A 50 -20.81 11.42 -11.53
C ALA A 50 -19.42 11.93 -11.19
N TRP A 51 -19.33 12.81 -10.19
CA TRP A 51 -18.07 13.37 -9.70
C TRP A 51 -17.76 12.71 -8.37
N PRO A 52 -16.88 11.69 -8.34
CA PRO A 52 -16.55 11.03 -7.08
C PRO A 52 -15.83 12.00 -6.16
N ALA A 53 -16.27 12.00 -4.90
CA ALA A 53 -15.55 12.61 -3.79
C ALA A 53 -14.21 11.89 -3.58
N GLU A 54 -14.30 10.58 -3.37
CA GLU A 54 -13.18 9.65 -3.24
C GLU A 54 -13.50 8.43 -4.10
N SER A 55 -12.55 8.00 -4.93
CA SER A 55 -12.70 6.82 -5.78
C SER A 55 -11.37 6.48 -6.43
N PHE A 56 -11.25 5.23 -6.86
CA PHE A 56 -10.33 4.89 -7.93
C PHE A 56 -11.00 5.04 -9.30
N TYR A 57 -10.26 5.51 -10.30
CA TYR A 57 -10.78 5.77 -11.63
C TYR A 57 -9.70 5.61 -12.69
N PHE A 58 -10.11 5.40 -13.95
CA PHE A 58 -9.18 5.36 -15.08
C PHE A 58 -9.14 6.71 -15.80
N ALA A 59 -7.94 7.19 -16.12
CA ALA A 59 -7.77 8.41 -16.90
C ALA A 59 -6.46 8.43 -17.67
N ARG A 60 -6.35 9.29 -18.70
CA ARG A 60 -5.08 9.52 -19.41
C ARG A 60 -4.13 10.43 -18.62
N VAL A 61 -4.72 11.40 -17.92
CA VAL A 61 -4.07 12.38 -17.05
C VAL A 61 -4.95 12.44 -15.80
N PRO A 62 -4.37 12.54 -14.59
CA PRO A 62 -5.18 12.68 -13.39
C PRO A 62 -6.06 13.94 -13.45
N GLU A 63 -7.23 13.91 -12.80
CA GLU A 63 -8.11 15.07 -12.69
C GLU A 63 -7.51 16.14 -11.79
N ARG A 64 -6.84 15.75 -10.70
CA ARG A 64 -6.07 16.65 -9.82
C ARG A 64 -4.59 16.33 -9.85
N PRO A 65 -3.70 17.33 -9.66
CA PRO A 65 -2.27 17.09 -9.46
C PRO A 65 -1.95 16.16 -8.28
N SER A 66 -2.85 16.07 -7.30
CA SER A 66 -2.72 15.19 -6.14
C SER A 66 -3.36 13.82 -6.32
N ASP A 67 -4.04 13.52 -7.42
CA ASP A 67 -4.51 12.17 -7.66
C ASP A 67 -3.32 11.24 -7.94
N ILE A 68 -3.25 10.14 -7.19
CA ILE A 68 -2.05 9.30 -7.11
C ILE A 68 -2.24 8.06 -7.97
N SER A 69 -1.21 7.68 -8.72
CA SER A 69 -1.13 6.37 -9.36
C SER A 69 -0.03 5.55 -8.71
N LEU A 70 -0.42 4.45 -8.06
CA LEU A 70 0.50 3.42 -7.60
C LEU A 70 0.62 2.33 -8.67
N GLN A 71 1.83 1.90 -9.00
CA GLN A 71 2.06 0.92 -10.07
C GLN A 71 1.43 -0.42 -9.71
N ILE A 72 1.47 -0.86 -8.46
CA ILE A 72 0.76 -2.07 -7.98
C ILE A 72 -0.73 -1.99 -8.29
N LEU A 73 -1.38 -0.87 -7.97
CA LEU A 73 -2.82 -0.72 -8.19
C LEU A 73 -3.17 -0.71 -9.67
N ASN A 74 -2.40 0.05 -10.45
CA ASN A 74 -2.58 0.13 -11.88
C ASN A 74 -2.33 -1.23 -12.55
N PHE A 75 -1.28 -1.94 -12.16
CA PHE A 75 -0.96 -3.27 -12.65
C PHE A 75 -2.10 -4.26 -12.38
N ILE A 76 -2.59 -4.33 -11.13
CA ILE A 76 -3.69 -5.24 -10.79
C ILE A 76 -4.94 -4.85 -11.58
N ALA A 77 -5.31 -3.57 -11.57
CA ALA A 77 -6.51 -3.10 -12.27
C ALA A 77 -6.48 -3.32 -13.79
N GLN A 78 -5.30 -3.23 -14.41
CA GLN A 78 -5.14 -3.32 -15.85
C GLN A 78 -4.83 -4.73 -16.33
N ARG A 79 -4.07 -5.52 -15.57
CA ARG A 79 -3.40 -6.74 -16.06
C ARG A 79 -3.75 -7.99 -15.26
N ALA A 80 -4.03 -7.86 -13.96
CA ALA A 80 -4.21 -9.00 -13.06
C ALA A 80 -5.54 -8.99 -12.25
N SER A 81 -6.56 -8.28 -12.74
CA SER A 81 -7.84 -8.08 -12.04
C SER A 81 -8.76 -9.32 -12.07
N PHE A 82 -8.25 -10.50 -11.75
CA PHE A 82 -9.04 -11.73 -11.73
C PHE A 82 -10.02 -11.77 -10.53
N PRO A 83 -11.18 -12.43 -10.66
CA PRO A 83 -12.20 -12.47 -9.60
C PRO A 83 -11.68 -12.89 -8.23
N GLU A 84 -10.75 -13.85 -8.19
CA GLU A 84 -10.14 -14.38 -6.96
C GLU A 84 -9.29 -13.34 -6.23
N LEU A 85 -8.75 -12.34 -6.93
CA LEU A 85 -7.95 -11.27 -6.34
C LEU A 85 -8.79 -10.12 -5.81
N MET A 86 -10.03 -9.97 -6.27
CA MET A 86 -10.78 -8.72 -6.08
C MET A 86 -11.06 -8.39 -4.62
N LYS A 87 -11.21 -9.41 -3.77
CA LYS A 87 -11.40 -9.17 -2.33
C LYS A 87 -10.15 -8.53 -1.71
N ALA A 88 -8.98 -9.14 -1.92
CA ALA A 88 -7.72 -8.63 -1.39
C ALA A 88 -7.37 -7.27 -2.00
N PHE A 89 -7.62 -7.11 -3.30
CA PHE A 89 -7.37 -5.86 -4.01
C PHE A 89 -8.22 -4.69 -3.50
N VAL A 90 -9.53 -4.91 -3.30
CA VAL A 90 -10.40 -3.89 -2.70
C VAL A 90 -10.00 -3.60 -1.25
N GLY A 91 -9.63 -4.60 -0.47
CA GLY A 91 -9.08 -4.38 0.87
C GLY A 91 -7.83 -3.49 0.85
N PHE A 92 -6.93 -3.71 -0.12
CA PHE A 92 -5.70 -2.94 -0.25
C PHE A 92 -5.98 -1.49 -0.68
N GLN A 93 -6.95 -1.29 -1.57
CA GLN A 93 -7.45 0.02 -1.96
C GLN A 93 -7.99 0.82 -0.77
N GLU A 94 -8.84 0.20 0.05
CA GLU A 94 -9.38 0.81 1.27
C GLU A 94 -8.28 1.12 2.29
N ASP A 95 -7.29 0.24 2.45
CA ASP A 95 -6.16 0.46 3.35
C ASP A 95 -5.34 1.72 2.96
N ILE A 96 -5.25 2.05 1.67
CA ILE A 96 -4.59 3.30 1.22
C ILE A 96 -5.42 4.53 1.59
N PHE A 97 -6.75 4.50 1.43
CA PHE A 97 -7.61 5.58 1.90
C PHE A 97 -7.52 5.75 3.43
N ASN A 98 -7.54 4.63 4.16
CA ASN A 98 -7.47 4.61 5.61
C ASN A 98 -6.16 5.22 6.13
N VAL A 99 -5.02 4.84 5.55
CA VAL A 99 -3.72 5.39 5.98
C VAL A 99 -3.59 6.86 5.61
N SER A 100 -4.07 7.28 4.43
CA SER A 100 -4.09 8.69 4.02
C SER A 100 -4.93 9.54 4.97
N ALA A 101 -6.14 9.10 5.31
CA ALA A 101 -7.01 9.78 6.26
C ALA A 101 -6.44 9.83 7.68
N SER A 102 -5.81 8.75 8.14
CA SER A 102 -5.20 8.70 9.48
C SER A 102 -3.97 9.58 9.62
N LEU A 103 -3.14 9.68 8.58
CA LEU A 103 -2.04 10.64 8.56
C LEU A 103 -2.54 12.09 8.61
N ALA A 104 -3.56 12.44 7.81
CA ALA A 104 -4.17 13.78 7.85
C ALA A 104 -4.82 14.07 9.21
N LYS A 105 -5.46 13.08 9.84
CA LYS A 105 -6.01 13.19 11.19
C LYS A 105 -4.94 13.56 12.23
N MET A 106 -3.69 13.11 12.09
CA MET A 106 -2.61 13.52 12.99
C MET A 106 -2.37 15.04 12.92
N GLY A 107 -2.32 15.62 11.72
CA GLY A 107 -2.21 17.06 11.53
C GLY A 107 -3.43 17.80 12.09
N PHE A 108 -4.63 17.29 11.79
CA PHE A 108 -5.89 17.88 12.26
C PHE A 108 -5.99 17.91 13.79
N LEU A 109 -5.69 16.78 14.45
CA LEU A 109 -5.70 16.66 15.91
C LEU A 109 -4.72 17.67 16.51
N HIS A 110 -3.50 17.74 16.00
CA HIS A 110 -2.51 18.69 16.50
C HIS A 110 -2.97 20.14 16.33
N ALA A 111 -3.53 20.50 15.18
CA ALA A 111 -4.04 21.85 14.91
C ALA A 111 -5.19 22.27 15.86
N HIS A 112 -5.98 21.32 16.36
CA HIS A 112 -7.14 21.58 17.22
C HIS A 112 -6.91 21.20 18.70
N ARG A 113 -5.66 20.94 19.09
CA ARG A 113 -5.27 20.50 20.44
C ARG A 113 -5.81 21.40 21.56
N ASP A 114 -5.79 22.72 21.36
CA ASP A 114 -6.23 23.69 22.37
C ASP A 114 -7.75 23.71 22.56
N THR A 115 -8.50 23.31 21.52
CA THR A 115 -9.96 23.19 21.56
C THR A 115 -10.37 21.86 22.21
N ILE A 116 -9.63 20.78 21.94
CA ILE A 116 -9.89 19.43 22.49
C ILE A 116 -9.53 19.37 23.98
N LYS A 117 -8.51 20.11 24.42
CA LYS A 117 -7.99 20.25 25.80
C LYS A 117 -7.40 18.98 26.40
N HIS A 118 -8.19 17.91 26.53
CA HIS A 118 -7.78 16.67 27.22
C HIS A 118 -7.91 15.46 26.29
N GLY A 119 -7.04 14.47 26.48
CA GLY A 119 -7.09 13.22 25.72
C GLY A 119 -6.50 13.28 24.30
N ILE A 120 -5.97 14.43 23.87
CA ILE A 120 -5.34 14.61 22.55
C ILE A 120 -4.24 13.57 22.27
N GLY A 121 -3.37 13.32 23.25
CA GLY A 121 -2.30 12.33 23.13
C GLY A 121 -2.85 10.91 22.95
N ARG A 122 -3.98 10.57 23.60
CA ARG A 122 -4.65 9.28 23.44
C ARG A 122 -5.24 9.13 22.04
N MET A 123 -5.84 10.18 21.49
CA MET A 123 -6.35 10.18 20.10
C MET A 123 -5.21 10.00 19.10
N ALA A 124 -4.07 10.69 19.30
CA ALA A 124 -2.88 10.51 18.47
C ALA A 124 -2.34 9.07 18.59
N THR A 125 -2.32 8.49 19.79
CA THR A 125 -1.88 7.09 19.99
C THR A 125 -2.74 6.11 19.20
N THR A 126 -4.07 6.26 19.23
CA THR A 126 -4.96 5.35 18.50
C THR A 126 -4.79 5.46 16.98
N GLU A 127 -4.50 6.66 16.46
CA GLU A 127 -4.21 6.82 15.03
C GLU A 127 -2.86 6.18 14.65
N VAL A 128 -1.84 6.32 15.50
CA VAL A 128 -0.54 5.64 15.31
C VAL A 128 -0.71 4.12 15.29
N GLU A 129 -1.44 3.57 16.26
CA GLU A 129 -1.77 2.14 16.32
C GLU A 129 -2.48 1.65 15.07
N TYR A 130 -3.45 2.44 14.59
CA TYR A 130 -4.23 2.12 13.42
C TYR A 130 -3.38 2.16 12.14
N ILE A 131 -2.55 3.20 11.93
CA ILE A 131 -1.62 3.29 10.79
C ILE A 131 -0.71 2.06 10.74
N LEU A 132 -0.10 1.68 11.86
CA LEU A 132 0.80 0.52 11.92
C LEU A 132 0.06 -0.79 11.65
N SER A 133 -1.19 -0.89 12.10
CA SER A 133 -2.05 -2.05 11.86
C SER A 133 -2.45 -2.16 10.39
N VAL A 134 -2.82 -1.04 9.76
CA VAL A 134 -3.13 -0.95 8.33
C VAL A 134 -1.91 -1.31 7.49
N CYS A 135 -0.73 -0.73 7.75
CA CYS A 135 0.50 -1.09 7.03
C CYS A 135 0.81 -2.59 7.14
N ARG A 136 0.56 -3.20 8.31
CA ARG A 136 0.72 -4.65 8.46
C ARG A 136 -0.33 -5.44 7.67
N SER A 137 -1.59 -5.01 7.69
CA SER A 137 -2.68 -5.60 6.88
C SER A 137 -2.32 -5.58 5.39
N MET A 138 -1.75 -4.49 4.89
CA MET A 138 -1.31 -4.37 3.50
C MET A 138 -0.31 -5.47 3.08
N PHE A 139 0.58 -5.92 3.97
CA PHE A 139 1.46 -7.07 3.69
C PHE A 139 0.72 -8.40 3.62
N ASP A 140 -0.35 -8.60 4.42
CA ASP A 140 -1.17 -9.81 4.31
C ASP A 140 -1.99 -9.81 3.02
N LEU A 141 -2.57 -8.66 2.66
CA LEU A 141 -3.28 -8.50 1.40
C LEU A 141 -2.35 -8.66 0.19
N LEU A 142 -1.12 -8.11 0.26
CA LEU A 142 -0.07 -8.37 -0.71
C LEU A 142 0.16 -9.88 -0.85
N GLN A 143 0.37 -10.58 0.27
CA GLN A 143 0.61 -12.03 0.25
C GLN A 143 -0.56 -12.81 -0.35
N GLU A 144 -1.80 -12.45 0.00
CA GLU A 144 -3.00 -13.06 -0.54
C GLU A 144 -3.07 -12.89 -2.06
N MET A 145 -2.89 -11.67 -2.56
CA MET A 145 -2.86 -11.37 -4.01
C MET A 145 -1.76 -12.16 -4.73
N VAL A 146 -0.54 -12.17 -4.17
CA VAL A 146 0.60 -12.89 -4.73
C VAL A 146 0.36 -14.40 -4.73
N GLY A 147 -0.25 -14.95 -3.68
CA GLY A 147 -0.63 -16.35 -3.60
C GLY A 147 -1.62 -16.75 -4.70
N HIS A 148 -2.63 -15.91 -4.95
CA HIS A 148 -3.60 -16.09 -6.02
C HIS A 148 -2.97 -16.01 -7.42
N ILE A 149 -2.15 -14.99 -7.67
CA ILE A 149 -1.43 -14.86 -8.94
C ILE A 149 -0.50 -16.05 -9.14
N TRP A 150 0.33 -16.35 -8.14
CA TRP A 150 1.24 -17.49 -8.20
C TRP A 150 0.48 -18.74 -8.56
N LYS A 151 -0.63 -19.07 -7.88
CA LYS A 151 -1.46 -20.24 -8.20
C LYS A 151 -1.90 -20.29 -9.67
N SER A 152 -2.24 -19.17 -10.27
CA SER A 152 -2.72 -19.07 -11.66
C SER A 152 -1.63 -19.19 -12.74
N ILE A 153 -0.38 -18.85 -12.42
CA ILE A 153 0.73 -18.80 -13.40
C ILE A 153 1.07 -20.19 -13.95
N GLN A 154 1.30 -20.29 -15.25
CA GLN A 154 1.88 -21.49 -15.89
C GLN A 154 3.38 -21.30 -16.05
N LEU A 155 4.16 -22.33 -15.69
CA LEU A 155 5.62 -22.30 -15.82
C LEU A 155 6.03 -22.85 -17.19
N PHE A 156 6.97 -22.16 -17.85
CA PHE A 156 7.57 -22.67 -19.09
C PHE A 156 8.54 -23.83 -18.84
N ASP A 157 9.24 -23.81 -17.69
CA ASP A 157 10.15 -24.86 -17.28
C ASP A 157 9.39 -25.94 -16.49
N ALA A 158 9.20 -27.10 -17.12
CA ALA A 158 8.52 -28.25 -16.53
C ALA A 158 9.31 -28.93 -15.40
N SER A 159 10.61 -28.62 -15.23
CA SER A 159 11.44 -29.17 -14.16
C SER A 159 11.14 -28.51 -12.80
N ILE A 160 10.60 -27.29 -12.80
CA ILE A 160 10.30 -26.54 -11.59
C ILE A 160 9.02 -27.07 -10.95
N LYS A 161 9.16 -27.66 -9.77
CA LYS A 161 8.00 -28.08 -8.96
C LYS A 161 7.40 -26.89 -8.22
N LYS A 162 6.43 -26.24 -8.86
CA LYS A 162 5.59 -25.21 -8.25
C LYS A 162 4.87 -25.72 -7.01
N LYS A 163 4.97 -25.01 -5.89
CA LYS A 163 4.20 -25.30 -4.67
C LYS A 163 3.32 -24.10 -4.26
N PRO A 164 2.22 -24.33 -3.53
CA PRO A 164 1.42 -23.24 -2.96
C PRO A 164 2.28 -22.36 -2.04
N LEU A 165 2.10 -21.04 -2.14
CA LEU A 165 2.71 -20.09 -1.21
C LEU A 165 2.00 -20.17 0.15
N LYS A 166 2.64 -19.58 1.17
CA LYS A 166 2.01 -19.42 2.48
C LYS A 166 1.00 -18.27 2.47
N GLU A 167 0.07 -18.32 3.42
CA GLU A 167 -1.02 -17.36 3.54
C GLU A 167 -0.56 -16.01 4.12
N SER A 168 0.50 -16.00 4.94
CA SER A 168 1.04 -14.77 5.51
C SER A 168 2.46 -14.47 5.02
N PHE A 169 2.79 -13.18 4.87
CA PHE A 169 4.15 -12.75 4.51
C PHE A 169 5.17 -13.25 5.54
N SER A 170 4.77 -13.31 6.82
CA SER A 170 5.63 -13.83 7.90
C SER A 170 6.03 -15.30 7.68
N ASP A 171 5.11 -16.13 7.21
CA ASP A 171 5.37 -17.57 6.99
C ASP A 171 6.20 -17.83 5.72
N MET A 172 6.22 -16.86 4.81
CA MET A 172 7.12 -16.86 3.65
C MET A 172 8.56 -16.59 4.07
N ILE A 173 8.77 -15.53 4.84
CA ILE A 173 10.13 -15.05 5.19
C ILE A 173 10.74 -15.78 6.40
N LEU A 174 9.96 -16.55 7.16
CA LEU A 174 10.45 -17.31 8.31
C LEU A 174 10.46 -18.82 8.03
N LEU A 175 11.60 -19.45 8.28
CA LEU A 175 11.75 -20.91 8.29
C LEU A 175 12.17 -21.34 9.70
N SER A 176 11.33 -22.13 10.37
CA SER A 176 11.55 -22.59 11.74
C SER A 176 11.86 -21.44 12.71
N GLY A 177 11.18 -20.31 12.54
CA GLY A 177 11.30 -19.11 13.39
C GLY A 177 12.51 -18.21 13.07
N LYS A 178 13.30 -18.51 12.04
CA LYS A 178 14.45 -17.69 11.61
C LYS A 178 14.22 -17.11 10.21
N PRO A 179 14.78 -15.92 9.89
CA PRO A 179 14.75 -15.39 8.53
C PRO A 179 15.29 -16.41 7.52
N ALA A 180 14.52 -16.68 6.48
CA ALA A 180 14.89 -17.56 5.38
C ALA A 180 15.74 -16.80 4.36
N SER A 181 16.68 -17.50 3.70
CA SER A 181 17.41 -16.95 2.56
C SER A 181 16.58 -17.03 1.26
N ALA A 182 16.97 -16.27 0.25
CA ALA A 182 16.28 -16.27 -1.04
C ALA A 182 16.32 -17.66 -1.70
N ILE A 183 17.45 -18.36 -1.58
CA ILE A 183 17.60 -19.75 -2.04
C ILE A 183 16.59 -20.66 -1.34
N GLN A 184 16.47 -20.56 0.00
CA GLN A 184 15.52 -21.37 0.76
C GLN A 184 14.07 -21.09 0.34
N ILE A 185 13.71 -19.83 0.11
CA ILE A 185 12.36 -19.44 -0.36
C ILE A 185 12.12 -19.98 -1.77
N SER A 186 13.07 -19.78 -2.69
CA SER A 186 13.00 -20.25 -4.07
C SER A 186 12.83 -21.76 -4.16
N GLU A 187 13.69 -22.55 -3.51
CA GLU A 187 13.62 -24.02 -3.50
C GLU A 187 12.35 -24.55 -2.83
N ARG A 188 11.88 -23.88 -1.78
CA ARG A 188 10.68 -24.30 -1.04
C ARG A 188 9.45 -24.18 -1.91
N PHE A 189 9.30 -23.11 -2.69
CA PHE A 189 8.06 -22.78 -3.40
C PHE A 189 8.13 -22.89 -4.94
N GLY A 190 9.33 -23.06 -5.48
CA GLY A 190 9.59 -22.98 -6.92
C GLY A 190 9.51 -21.56 -7.46
N LEU A 191 9.79 -20.55 -6.64
CA LEU A 191 9.74 -19.13 -7.03
C LEU A 191 11.01 -18.74 -7.82
N PRO A 192 10.88 -17.88 -8.85
CA PRO A 192 12.04 -17.21 -9.47
C PRO A 192 12.91 -16.52 -8.42
N ALA A 193 14.22 -16.58 -8.58
CA ALA A 193 15.19 -16.01 -7.64
C ALA A 193 14.91 -14.52 -7.34
N ALA A 194 14.62 -13.73 -8.38
CA ALA A 194 14.29 -12.31 -8.24
C ALA A 194 13.10 -12.07 -7.30
N LEU A 195 12.05 -12.89 -7.36
CA LEU A 195 10.91 -12.77 -6.44
C LEU A 195 11.27 -13.19 -5.02
N ALA A 196 12.11 -14.21 -4.86
CA ALA A 196 12.60 -14.61 -3.56
C ALA A 196 13.50 -13.53 -2.91
N ASP A 197 14.29 -12.83 -3.71
CA ASP A 197 15.12 -11.71 -3.25
C ASP A 197 14.27 -10.55 -2.72
N VAL A 198 13.14 -10.23 -3.35
CA VAL A 198 12.21 -9.20 -2.83
C VAL A 198 11.68 -9.57 -1.43
N TYR A 199 11.28 -10.83 -1.21
CA TYR A 199 10.84 -11.28 0.12
C TYR A 199 11.92 -11.07 1.19
N VAL A 200 13.17 -11.41 0.87
CA VAL A 200 14.30 -11.24 1.79
C VAL A 200 14.59 -9.76 2.01
N GLY A 201 14.60 -8.95 0.95
CA GLY A 201 14.89 -7.52 1.01
C GLY A 201 13.97 -6.76 1.97
N HIS A 202 12.69 -7.14 2.04
CA HIS A 202 11.71 -6.49 2.93
C HIS A 202 11.49 -7.21 4.26
N SER A 203 12.14 -8.35 4.49
CA SER A 203 11.94 -9.19 5.68
C SER A 203 12.24 -8.45 6.99
N GLN A 204 13.36 -7.73 7.07
CA GLN A 204 13.77 -7.03 8.28
C GLN A 204 12.81 -5.88 8.63
N PHE A 205 12.39 -5.10 7.63
CA PHE A 205 11.40 -4.04 7.81
C PHE A 205 10.07 -4.61 8.31
N PHE A 206 9.57 -5.67 7.67
CA PHE A 206 8.34 -6.34 8.08
C PHE A 206 8.40 -6.87 9.52
N LEU A 207 9.50 -7.51 9.90
CA LEU A 207 9.69 -8.02 11.27
C LEU A 207 9.75 -6.89 12.30
N ASN A 208 10.36 -5.76 11.95
CA ASN A 208 10.35 -4.56 12.77
C ASN A 208 8.92 -4.00 12.93
N LEU A 209 8.16 -3.87 11.83
CA LEU A 209 6.77 -3.44 11.84
C LEU A 209 5.90 -4.33 12.75
N ARG A 210 6.04 -5.67 12.62
CA ARG A 210 5.35 -6.64 13.48
C ARG A 210 5.70 -6.43 14.95
N ARG A 211 6.99 -6.24 15.27
CA ARG A 211 7.45 -5.99 16.64
C ARG A 211 6.90 -4.68 17.21
N ILE A 212 6.86 -3.60 16.41
CA ILE A 212 6.24 -2.33 16.82
C ILE A 212 4.80 -2.58 17.21
N ARG A 213 4.01 -3.16 16.31
CA ARG A 213 2.60 -3.44 16.55
C ARG A 213 2.42 -4.29 17.81
N ASP A 214 3.18 -5.37 17.96
CA ASP A 214 3.07 -6.26 19.12
C ASP A 214 3.43 -5.54 20.43
N ASN A 215 4.40 -4.62 20.41
CA ASN A 215 4.75 -3.83 21.59
C ASN A 215 3.65 -2.83 21.96
N ILE A 216 3.02 -2.19 20.97
CA ILE A 216 1.96 -1.21 21.22
C ILE A 216 0.66 -1.90 21.62
N VAL A 217 0.30 -3.03 20.98
CA VAL A 217 -0.98 -3.73 21.18
C VAL A 217 -0.98 -4.67 22.39
N HIS A 218 0.10 -5.42 22.65
CA HIS A 218 0.01 -6.63 23.48
C HIS A 218 0.72 -6.58 24.84
N ARG A 219 1.38 -5.50 25.25
CA ARG A 219 2.29 -5.59 26.40
C ARG A 219 2.01 -4.77 27.65
N GLY A 220 0.97 -3.94 27.76
CA GLY A 220 0.70 -3.18 29.01
C GLY A 220 1.91 -2.38 29.56
N SER A 221 3.00 -2.30 28.80
CA SER A 221 4.24 -1.63 29.12
C SER A 221 4.08 -0.30 28.45
N GLN A 222 3.76 0.70 29.28
CA GLN A 222 3.61 2.11 28.94
C GLN A 222 3.19 2.35 27.48
N VAL A 223 1.90 2.59 27.26
CA VAL A 223 1.44 3.33 26.09
C VAL A 223 2.46 4.42 25.83
N GLN A 224 3.18 4.32 24.72
CA GLN A 224 4.31 5.20 24.45
C GLN A 224 3.77 6.62 24.54
N THR A 225 4.35 7.40 25.45
CA THR A 225 3.82 8.72 25.74
C THR A 225 4.03 9.57 24.51
N ILE A 226 2.93 9.89 23.82
CA ILE A 226 2.92 10.86 22.74
C ILE A 226 2.78 12.22 23.39
N PHE A 227 3.82 13.04 23.24
CA PHE A 227 3.84 14.40 23.72
C PHE A 227 3.27 15.33 22.65
N THR A 228 2.74 16.47 23.08
CA THR A 228 2.29 17.53 22.18
C THR A 228 3.36 18.61 22.17
N GLY A 229 4.02 18.81 21.04
CA GLY A 229 5.00 19.87 20.82
C GLY A 229 4.42 21.02 19.99
N GLU A 230 5.24 22.04 19.72
CA GLU A 230 4.83 23.19 18.91
C GLU A 230 4.61 22.82 17.44
N GLY A 231 5.50 22.00 16.87
CA GLY A 231 5.47 21.58 15.47
C GLY A 231 4.70 20.29 15.17
N GLY A 232 4.21 19.58 16.20
CA GLY A 232 3.49 18.33 15.99
C GLY A 232 3.42 17.45 17.24
N PHE A 233 2.99 16.21 17.04
CA PHE A 233 3.11 15.15 18.05
C PHE A 233 4.54 14.62 18.11
N LEU A 234 5.04 14.42 19.32
CA LEU A 234 6.41 14.01 19.58
C LEU A 234 6.48 12.66 20.31
N VAL A 235 7.57 11.94 20.09
CA VAL A 235 7.94 10.70 20.79
C VAL A 235 9.38 10.77 21.26
N SER A 236 9.80 9.86 22.13
CA SER A 236 11.22 9.75 22.51
C SER A 236 12.06 9.34 21.31
N GLY A 237 13.20 10.00 21.06
CA GLY A 237 14.14 9.59 20.00
C GLY A 237 14.74 8.20 20.20
N ASN A 238 14.66 7.64 21.42
CA ASN A 238 15.14 6.30 21.75
C ASN A 238 14.09 5.20 21.54
N LEU A 239 12.95 5.54 20.96
CA LEU A 239 11.79 4.68 20.82
C LEU A 239 11.98 3.62 19.74
N ARG A 240 12.41 2.41 20.13
CA ARG A 240 12.65 1.33 19.16
C ARG A 240 11.40 1.00 18.32
N PRO A 241 11.58 0.73 17.01
CA PRO A 241 12.84 0.58 16.28
C PRO A 241 13.33 1.86 15.58
N PHE A 242 12.68 3.00 15.82
CA PHE A 242 13.03 4.26 15.14
C PHE A 242 14.46 4.81 15.37
N PRO A 243 15.20 4.52 16.48
CA PRO A 243 16.57 5.02 16.65
C PRO A 243 17.52 4.48 15.60
N ASP A 244 17.22 3.30 15.04
CA ASP A 244 18.07 2.64 14.06
C ASP A 244 17.90 3.22 12.65
N TRP A 245 16.94 4.15 12.43
CA TRP A 245 16.56 4.59 11.09
C TRP A 245 17.20 5.91 10.65
N ASP A 246 17.92 6.62 11.53
CA ASP A 246 18.55 7.93 11.25
C ASP A 246 17.68 8.86 10.35
N ILE A 247 16.45 9.09 10.82
CA ILE A 247 15.38 9.71 10.01
C ILE A 247 15.12 11.16 10.37
N TRP A 248 15.53 11.59 11.56
CA TRP A 248 15.27 12.93 12.07
C TRP A 248 16.49 13.80 11.85
N HIS A 249 16.24 14.98 11.29
CA HIS A 249 17.25 16.02 11.17
C HIS A 249 17.58 16.58 12.55
N ASP A 250 18.80 17.11 12.72
CA ASP A 250 19.26 17.62 14.02
C ASP A 250 18.41 18.80 14.51
N ASP A 251 17.84 19.60 13.60
CA ASP A 251 16.94 20.72 13.90
C ASP A 251 15.52 20.30 14.29
N GLU A 252 15.15 19.04 14.08
CA GLU A 252 13.86 18.46 14.51
C GLU A 252 13.92 17.85 15.92
N ARG A 253 15.12 17.77 16.51
CA ARG A 253 15.34 17.18 17.84
C ARG A 253 15.18 18.23 18.92
N GLU A 254 14.21 18.02 19.81
CA GLU A 254 14.01 18.86 20.98
C GLU A 254 15.16 18.68 22.00
N PRO A 255 15.49 19.70 22.81
CA PRO A 255 16.57 19.61 23.81
C PRO A 255 16.41 18.47 24.84
N ASN A 256 15.20 17.98 25.04
CA ASN A 256 14.88 16.86 25.93
C ASN A 256 14.91 15.49 25.22
N GLY A 257 15.38 15.42 23.96
CA GLY A 257 15.48 14.19 23.18
C GLY A 257 14.15 13.70 22.60
N LEU A 258 13.14 14.56 22.54
CA LEU A 258 11.89 14.29 21.80
C LEU A 258 12.05 14.62 20.32
N VAL A 259 11.31 13.90 19.48
CA VAL A 259 11.37 14.01 18.02
C VAL A 259 9.97 13.87 17.41
N PRO A 260 9.70 14.48 16.24
CA PRO A 260 8.38 14.41 15.60
C PRO A 260 8.05 12.99 15.15
N ILE A 261 6.81 12.56 15.40
CA ILE A 261 6.36 11.20 15.06
C ILE A 261 6.00 11.07 13.57
N LEU A 262 5.57 12.15 12.91
CA LEU A 262 5.03 12.10 11.56
C LEU A 262 6.04 11.60 10.52
N PRO A 263 7.33 12.03 10.52
CA PRO A 263 8.35 11.46 9.62
C PRO A 263 8.51 9.95 9.78
N ALA A 264 8.47 9.45 11.02
CA ALA A 264 8.57 8.02 11.31
C ALA A 264 7.39 7.23 10.74
N LEU A 265 6.16 7.74 10.90
CA LEU A 265 4.97 7.15 10.30
C LEU A 265 5.03 7.19 8.77
N GLY A 266 5.43 8.34 8.21
CA GLY A 266 5.60 8.51 6.77
C GLY A 266 6.54 7.46 6.17
N LEU A 267 7.67 7.21 6.82
CA LEU A 267 8.61 6.16 6.41
C LEU A 267 8.02 4.75 6.52
N VAL A 268 7.27 4.44 7.58
CA VAL A 268 6.58 3.13 7.66
C VAL A 268 5.64 2.94 6.48
N VAL A 269 4.84 3.94 6.15
CA VAL A 269 3.89 3.86 5.04
C VAL A 269 4.63 3.77 3.69
N HIS A 270 5.64 4.62 3.49
CA HIS A 270 6.50 4.61 2.30
C HIS A 270 7.17 3.26 2.08
N HIS A 271 7.81 2.68 3.09
CA HIS A 271 8.45 1.36 2.98
C HIS A 271 7.44 0.24 2.75
N THR A 272 6.24 0.34 3.33
CA THR A 272 5.16 -0.63 3.07
C THR A 272 4.72 -0.59 1.62
N LEU A 273 4.44 0.61 1.08
CA LEU A 273 4.08 0.79 -0.32
C LEU A 273 5.22 0.36 -1.26
N LYS A 274 6.45 0.76 -0.96
CA LYS A 274 7.64 0.39 -1.73
C LYS A 274 7.83 -1.13 -1.81
N ALA A 275 7.64 -1.85 -0.70
CA ALA A 275 7.69 -3.31 -0.70
C ALA A 275 6.65 -3.93 -1.64
N CYS A 276 5.43 -3.36 -1.64
CA CYS A 276 4.36 -3.80 -2.52
C CYS A 276 4.67 -3.49 -4.00
N GLU A 277 5.19 -2.29 -4.29
CA GLU A 277 5.58 -1.87 -5.64
C GLU A 277 6.71 -2.73 -6.21
N GLU A 278 7.79 -2.92 -5.44
CA GLU A 278 8.94 -3.73 -5.87
C GLU A 278 8.55 -5.18 -6.15
N PHE A 279 7.61 -5.73 -5.37
CA PHE A 279 7.11 -7.08 -5.60
C PHE A 279 6.42 -7.21 -6.96
N PHE A 280 5.45 -6.35 -7.22
CA PHE A 280 4.67 -6.43 -8.47
C PHE A 280 5.47 -5.99 -9.69
N HIS A 281 6.39 -5.04 -9.53
CA HIS A 281 7.36 -4.70 -10.56
C HIS A 281 8.21 -5.90 -10.94
N THR A 282 8.77 -6.60 -9.94
CA THR A 282 9.58 -7.81 -10.18
C THR A 282 8.73 -8.92 -10.81
N LEU A 283 7.50 -9.09 -10.34
CA LEU A 283 6.56 -10.08 -10.87
C LEU A 283 6.25 -9.83 -12.36
N GLU A 284 6.05 -8.57 -12.75
CA GLU A 284 5.82 -8.17 -14.14
C GLU A 284 7.04 -8.42 -15.05
N GLN A 285 8.25 -8.40 -14.49
CA GLN A 285 9.48 -8.73 -15.23
C GLN A 285 9.68 -10.23 -15.44
N VAL A 286 9.24 -11.07 -14.49
CA VAL A 286 9.49 -12.52 -14.53
C VAL A 286 8.30 -13.33 -15.03
N VAL A 287 7.12 -12.73 -15.13
CA VAL A 287 5.88 -13.40 -15.55
C VAL A 287 5.20 -12.59 -16.65
N ALA A 288 4.81 -13.26 -17.73
CA ALA A 288 4.01 -12.65 -18.78
C ALA A 288 2.55 -12.49 -18.33
N PHE A 289 2.05 -11.25 -18.35
CA PHE A 289 0.64 -10.94 -18.09
C PHE A 289 -0.06 -10.43 -19.36
N PRO A 290 -1.39 -10.59 -19.47
CA PRO A 290 -2.16 -9.95 -20.53
C PRO A 290 -1.90 -8.45 -20.59
N THR A 291 -2.13 -7.84 -21.76
CA THR A 291 -2.01 -6.39 -21.93
C THR A 291 -3.11 -5.66 -21.15
N SER A 292 -3.00 -4.33 -21.06
CA SER A 292 -3.94 -3.48 -20.32
C SER A 292 -5.39 -3.67 -20.78
N LEU A 293 -6.32 -3.77 -19.82
CA LEU A 293 -7.76 -3.85 -20.06
C LEU A 293 -8.35 -2.51 -20.53
N VAL A 294 -7.75 -1.40 -20.11
CA VAL A 294 -8.11 -0.03 -20.49
C VAL A 294 -6.89 0.65 -21.14
N PRO A 295 -6.59 0.36 -22.42
CA PRO A 295 -5.38 0.86 -23.08
C PRO A 295 -5.29 2.38 -23.09
N GLY A 296 -4.09 2.90 -22.81
CA GLY A 296 -3.81 4.34 -22.82
C GLY A 296 -4.35 5.11 -21.60
N MET A 297 -4.96 4.44 -20.62
CA MET A 297 -5.34 5.02 -19.34
C MET A 297 -4.55 4.41 -18.19
N THR A 298 -4.40 5.19 -17.13
CA THR A 298 -3.79 4.82 -15.86
C THR A 298 -4.86 4.83 -14.78
N PHE A 299 -4.72 3.93 -13.81
CA PHE A 299 -5.61 3.84 -12.67
C PHE A 299 -5.14 4.78 -11.55
N PHE A 300 -5.94 5.79 -11.26
CA PHE A 300 -5.66 6.82 -10.27
C PHE A 300 -6.56 6.67 -9.05
N MET A 301 -6.02 7.07 -7.90
CA MET A 301 -6.72 7.29 -6.64
C MET A 301 -7.01 8.77 -6.47
N ARG A 302 -8.29 9.12 -6.31
CA ARG A 302 -8.74 10.43 -5.84
C ARG A 302 -9.19 10.31 -4.39
N GLY A 303 -8.66 11.15 -3.51
CA GLY A 303 -9.01 11.19 -2.09
C GLY A 303 -8.92 12.61 -1.53
N TYR A 304 -9.64 12.89 -0.44
CA TYR A 304 -9.61 14.22 0.18
C TYR A 304 -8.27 14.57 0.83
N PHE A 305 -7.53 13.54 1.24
CA PHE A 305 -6.28 13.67 1.98
C PHE A 305 -5.04 13.35 1.14
N ASN A 306 -5.20 13.31 -0.19
CA ASN A 306 -4.12 12.97 -1.10
C ASN A 306 -2.97 13.97 -1.07
N ASP A 307 -3.25 15.28 -0.94
CA ASP A 307 -2.20 16.31 -0.89
C ASP A 307 -1.25 16.07 0.30
N ASP A 308 -1.82 15.88 1.50
CA ASP A 308 -1.05 15.56 2.72
C ASP A 308 -0.30 14.24 2.55
N PHE A 309 -0.98 13.23 1.98
CA PHE A 309 -0.40 11.91 1.78
C PHE A 309 0.80 11.93 0.83
N VAL A 310 0.68 12.59 -0.33
CA VAL A 310 1.79 12.77 -1.29
C VAL A 310 2.94 13.54 -0.64
N SER A 311 2.64 14.58 0.13
CA SER A 311 3.66 15.37 0.82
C SER A 311 4.45 14.51 1.80
N ILE A 312 3.77 13.70 2.61
CA ILE A 312 4.40 12.80 3.59
C ILE A 312 5.24 11.72 2.90
N LEU A 313 4.74 11.11 1.82
CA LEU A 313 5.51 10.12 1.06
C LEU A 313 6.75 10.73 0.40
N ARG A 314 6.66 11.98 -0.08
CA ARG A 314 7.80 12.70 -0.65
C ARG A 314 8.88 12.98 0.39
N ASP A 315 8.49 13.47 1.57
CA ASP A 315 9.40 13.68 2.70
C ASP A 315 10.09 12.36 3.11
N ALA A 316 9.32 11.28 3.24
CA ALA A 316 9.85 9.95 3.55
C ALA A 316 10.89 9.47 2.51
N ALA A 317 10.60 9.62 1.22
CA ALA A 317 11.52 9.24 0.14
C ALA A 317 12.83 10.08 0.15
N GLN A 318 12.73 11.37 0.48
CA GLN A 318 13.89 12.26 0.59
C GLN A 318 14.79 11.84 1.76
N ARG A 319 14.20 11.54 2.92
CA ARG A 319 14.92 11.05 4.11
C ARG A 319 15.63 9.73 3.83
N GLU A 320 14.94 8.76 3.21
CA GLU A 320 15.55 7.48 2.84
C GLU A 320 16.78 7.67 1.94
N THR A 321 16.73 8.62 1.01
CA THR A 321 17.85 8.92 0.10
C THR A 321 19.02 9.55 0.86
N ALA A 322 18.74 10.48 1.78
CA ALA A 322 19.75 11.13 2.60
C ALA A 322 20.49 10.14 3.51
N SER A 323 19.77 9.27 4.22
CA SER A 323 20.36 8.28 5.14
C SER A 323 21.25 7.27 4.39
N ARG A 324 20.88 6.88 3.16
CA ARG A 324 21.72 5.99 2.33
C ARG A 324 23.04 6.66 1.94
N ASN A 325 23.00 7.91 1.50
CA ASN A 325 24.20 8.65 1.10
C ASN A 325 25.17 8.83 2.27
N ALA A 326 24.64 9.09 3.48
CA ALA A 326 25.45 9.22 4.69
C ALA A 326 26.16 7.92 5.10
N GLN A 327 25.63 6.75 4.76
CA GLN A 327 26.26 5.45 5.04
C GLN A 327 27.34 5.05 4.03
N THR A 328 27.36 5.69 2.86
CA THR A 328 28.29 5.36 1.75
C THR A 328 29.45 6.34 1.59
N GLY A 329 29.46 7.46 2.31
CA GLY A 329 30.51 8.49 2.29
C GLY A 329 31.47 8.37 3.45
#